data_AF-A0A3D8RSJ3-F1
#
_entry.id   AF-A0A3D8RSJ3-F1
#
_cell.length_a   1.000
_cell.length_b   1.000
_cell.length_c   1.000
_cell.angle_alpha   90.00
_cell.angle_beta   90.00
_cell.angle_gamma   90.00
#
_symmetry.space_group_name_H-M   'P 1'
#
loop_
_entity.id
_entity.type
_entity.pdbx_description
1 polymer ?
#
loop_
_entity_poly.entity_id
_entity_poly.type
_entity_poly.pdbx_seq_one_letter_code
_entity_poly.pdbx_strand_id
1 'polypeptide(L)'
;MEDQALYIEPPGTVTIEDLHQGQEAVVVLKPTPTEDPNDPLNWPQWRKALNFALASFYTLATFVLLDIGTVIWVDLNAELGISWSNLNNSFAANLAGLAVGCILIIPFAIKYGRRSIYILSSAIQLATAIWQAKMNTTAELLAINA
;
A
#
# COMPACT_ATOMS: atom_id res chain seq x y z
N MET A 1 -0.14 46.53 -23.97
CA MET A 1 0.67 45.58 -23.16
C MET A 1 -0.11 44.28 -23.09
N GLU A 2 -0.26 43.65 -24.25
CA GLU A 2 -1.33 42.71 -24.61
C GLU A 2 -0.77 41.36 -25.08
N ASP A 3 0.33 40.87 -24.48
CA ASP A 3 0.98 39.61 -24.90
C ASP A 3 1.06 38.55 -23.78
N GLN A 4 0.06 38.50 -22.90
CA GLN A 4 -0.20 37.34 -22.03
C GLN A 4 -1.48 36.60 -22.43
N ALA A 5 -1.88 36.74 -23.70
CA ALA A 5 -2.90 35.91 -24.30
C ALA A 5 -2.38 34.47 -24.43
N LEU A 6 -2.63 33.70 -23.37
CA LEU A 6 -3.30 32.42 -23.50
C LEU A 6 -2.54 31.35 -24.32
N TYR A 7 -1.37 30.93 -23.84
CA TYR A 7 -0.86 29.59 -24.14
C TYR A 7 -1.81 28.56 -23.49
N ILE A 8 -2.98 28.33 -24.09
CA ILE A 8 -3.81 27.17 -23.75
C ILE A 8 -3.04 25.97 -24.23
N GLU A 9 -2.40 25.27 -23.28
CA GLU A 9 -1.87 23.94 -23.55
C GLU A 9 -3.01 23.07 -24.11
N PRO A 10 -2.79 22.34 -25.22
CA PRO A 10 -3.81 21.45 -25.76
C PRO A 10 -4.28 20.49 -24.64
N PRO A 11 -5.57 20.14 -24.57
CA PRO A 11 -6.07 19.23 -23.54
C PRO A 11 -5.22 17.97 -23.45
N GLY A 12 -4.64 17.70 -22.27
CA GLY A 12 -3.75 16.56 -22.04
C GLY A 12 -2.25 16.81 -22.26
N THR A 13 -1.86 18.03 -22.63
CA THR A 13 -0.44 18.45 -22.71
C THR A 13 -0.05 19.16 -21.41
N VAL A 14 1.23 19.06 -21.03
CA VAL A 14 1.80 19.73 -19.85
C VAL A 14 3.16 20.31 -20.25
N THR A 15 3.39 21.60 -20.02
CA THR A 15 4.71 22.21 -20.23
C THR A 15 5.68 21.79 -19.12
N ILE A 16 6.84 21.27 -19.53
CA ILE A 16 7.91 20.78 -18.63
C ILE A 16 9.08 21.78 -18.56
N GLU A 17 9.27 22.60 -19.58
CA GLU A 17 10.37 23.57 -19.68
C GLU A 17 9.85 24.90 -20.21
N ASP A 18 10.19 26.00 -19.52
CA ASP A 18 9.93 27.35 -20.00
C ASP A 18 11.22 27.90 -20.65
N LEU A 19 11.19 28.02 -21.97
CA LEU A 19 12.27 28.58 -22.79
C LEU A 19 12.06 30.09 -22.95
N HIS A 20 12.30 30.87 -21.91
CA HIS A 20 12.35 32.32 -22.04
C HIS A 20 13.56 32.73 -22.88
N GLN A 21 13.31 33.52 -23.94
CA GLN A 21 14.28 34.00 -24.94
C GLN A 21 15.64 34.41 -24.33
N GLY A 22 16.61 33.50 -24.33
CA GLY A 22 18.02 33.77 -24.01
C GLY A 22 18.47 33.54 -22.56
N GLN A 23 17.63 32.97 -21.68
CA GLN A 23 18.05 32.51 -20.34
C GLN A 23 17.98 30.97 -20.23
N GLU A 24 18.74 30.39 -19.29
CA GLU A 24 18.75 28.94 -19.03
C GLU A 24 17.33 28.39 -18.89
N ALA A 25 17.06 27.25 -19.53
CA ALA A 25 15.76 26.58 -19.49
C ALA A 25 15.37 26.32 -18.03
N VAL A 26 14.26 26.91 -17.59
CA VAL A 26 13.72 26.68 -16.24
C VAL A 26 12.76 25.49 -16.31
N VAL A 27 13.11 24.40 -15.63
CA VAL A 27 12.25 23.22 -15.52
C VAL A 27 11.02 23.59 -14.68
N VAL A 28 9.84 23.53 -15.29
CA VAL A 28 8.56 23.76 -14.64
C VAL A 28 8.13 22.47 -13.94
N LEU A 29 8.24 22.44 -12.62
CA LEU A 29 7.84 21.29 -11.81
C LEU A 29 6.31 21.14 -11.85
N LYS A 30 5.83 19.95 -12.22
CA LYS A 30 4.40 19.61 -12.27
C LYS A 30 4.13 18.33 -11.47
N PRO A 31 3.28 18.38 -10.43
CA PRO A 31 2.68 19.57 -9.83
C PRO A 31 3.73 20.52 -9.22
N THR A 32 3.43 21.81 -9.22
CA THR A 32 4.32 22.82 -8.64
C THR A 32 4.42 22.59 -7.13
N PRO A 33 5.63 22.49 -6.54
CA PRO A 33 5.77 22.34 -5.10
C PRO A 33 5.13 23.53 -4.39
N THR A 34 4.38 23.25 -3.32
CA THR A 34 3.74 24.27 -2.48
C THR A 34 4.78 24.84 -1.52
N GLU A 35 4.56 26.04 -0.97
CA GLU A 35 5.44 26.60 0.09
C GLU A 35 5.32 25.89 1.45
N ASP A 36 4.42 24.90 1.58
CA ASP A 36 4.26 24.13 2.81
C ASP A 36 5.50 23.24 3.07
N PRO A 37 6.16 23.37 4.23
CA PRO A 37 7.27 22.49 4.63
C PRO A 37 6.90 20.99 4.70
N ASN A 38 5.61 20.68 4.84
CA ASN A 38 5.09 19.31 4.87
C ASN A 38 4.77 18.75 3.47
N ASP A 39 4.92 19.54 2.41
CA ASP A 39 4.79 19.05 1.04
C ASP A 39 5.88 17.98 0.78
N PRO A 40 5.51 16.73 0.46
CA PRO A 40 6.47 15.67 0.12
C PRO A 40 7.44 16.06 -0.99
N LEU A 41 7.05 16.98 -1.88
CA LEU A 41 7.91 17.48 -2.96
C LEU A 41 9.12 18.24 -2.43
N ASN A 42 8.98 18.95 -1.30
CA ASN A 42 10.03 19.74 -0.66
C ASN A 42 10.97 18.91 0.23
N TRP A 43 10.67 17.63 0.46
CA TRP A 43 11.46 16.83 1.38
C TRP A 43 12.87 16.51 0.84
N PRO A 44 13.89 16.46 1.72
CA PRO A 44 15.20 15.97 1.36
C PRO A 44 15.12 14.51 0.91
N GLN A 45 15.99 14.11 -0.02
CA GLN A 45 15.95 12.79 -0.68
C GLN A 45 15.93 11.61 0.31
N TRP A 46 16.64 11.72 1.44
CA TRP A 46 16.65 10.68 2.46
C TRP A 46 15.27 10.45 3.11
N ARG A 47 14.46 11.50 3.30
CA ARG A 47 13.09 11.36 3.85
C ARG A 47 12.15 10.71 2.85
N LYS A 48 12.32 11.02 1.56
CA LYS A 48 11.57 10.38 0.47
C LYS A 48 11.93 8.90 0.38
N ALA A 49 13.22 8.58 0.38
CA ALA A 49 13.73 7.21 0.36
C ALA A 49 13.26 6.40 1.58
N LEU A 50 13.31 6.98 2.79
CA LEU A 50 12.85 6.33 4.01
C LEU A 50 11.35 6.01 3.96
N ASN A 51 10.50 6.97 3.56
CA ASN A 51 9.07 6.72 3.42
C ASN A 51 8.76 5.64 2.37
N PHE A 52 9.47 5.67 1.24
CA PHE A 52 9.34 4.64 0.22
C PHE A 52 9.74 3.27 0.76
N ALA A 53 10.88 3.17 1.44
CA ALA A 53 11.35 1.92 2.05
C ALA A 53 10.35 1.37 3.09
N LEU A 54 9.74 2.23 3.92
CA LEU A 54 8.70 1.82 4.86
C LEU A 54 7.45 1.29 4.15
N ALA A 55 7.00 1.95 3.08
CA ALA A 55 5.87 1.48 2.29
C ALA A 55 6.17 0.14 1.58
N SER A 56 7.39 -0.02 1.05
CA SER A 56 7.85 -1.28 0.47
C SER A 56 7.93 -2.39 1.52
N PHE A 57 8.46 -2.10 2.70
CA PHE A 57 8.53 -3.07 3.81
C PHE A 57 7.15 -3.50 4.29
N TYR A 58 6.22 -2.56 4.46
CA TYR A 58 4.82 -2.88 4.78
C TYR A 58 4.18 -3.80 3.75
N THR A 59 4.42 -3.52 2.46
CA THR A 59 3.92 -4.35 1.36
C THR A 59 4.53 -5.75 1.42
N LEU A 60 5.85 -5.86 1.60
CA LEU A 60 6.55 -7.13 1.78
C LEU A 60 5.97 -7.93 2.96
N ALA A 61 5.85 -7.32 4.14
CA ALA A 61 5.32 -7.97 5.34
C ALA A 61 3.89 -8.49 5.12
N THR A 62 3.06 -7.72 4.40
CA THR A 62 1.71 -8.14 4.05
C THR A 62 1.69 -9.38 3.18
N PHE A 63 2.47 -9.41 2.09
CA PHE A 63 2.53 -10.59 1.21
C PHE A 63 3.13 -11.81 1.90
N VAL A 64 4.15 -11.62 2.75
CA VAL A 64 4.69 -12.71 3.56
C VAL A 64 3.61 -13.32 4.44
N LEU A 65 2.81 -12.51 5.14
CA LEU A 65 1.75 -13.04 6.01
C LEU A 65 0.64 -13.77 5.23
N LEU A 66 0.32 -13.31 4.01
CA LEU A 66 -0.68 -13.94 3.16
C LEU A 66 -0.23 -15.34 2.69
N ASP A 67 1.04 -15.48 2.30
CA ASP A 67 1.51 -16.69 1.61
C ASP A 67 2.28 -17.68 2.50
N ILE A 68 2.74 -17.26 3.69
CA ILE A 68 3.56 -18.12 4.57
C ILE A 68 2.88 -19.45 4.91
N GLY A 69 1.53 -19.46 4.99
CA GLY A 69 0.75 -20.65 5.26
C GLY A 69 1.07 -21.79 4.29
N THR A 70 1.15 -21.49 2.99
CA THR A 70 1.38 -22.50 1.94
C THR A 70 2.73 -23.21 2.08
N VAL A 71 3.72 -22.55 2.66
CA VAL A 71 5.06 -23.10 2.90
C VAL A 71 5.05 -24.11 4.04
N ILE A 72 4.24 -23.88 5.07
CA ILE A 72 4.23 -24.67 6.31
C ILE A 72 3.12 -25.74 6.36
N TRP A 73 2.27 -25.85 5.33
CA TRP A 73 1.13 -26.78 5.34
C TRP A 73 1.49 -28.23 5.61
N VAL A 74 2.65 -28.69 5.12
CA VAL A 74 3.13 -30.05 5.36
C VAL A 74 3.37 -30.27 6.86
N ASP A 75 4.06 -29.34 7.50
CA ASP A 75 4.35 -29.40 8.94
C ASP A 75 3.06 -29.22 9.75
N LEU A 76 2.17 -28.31 9.34
CA LEU A 76 0.86 -28.09 9.97
C LEU A 76 -0.03 -29.35 9.92
N ASN A 77 -0.01 -30.06 8.80
CA ASN A 77 -0.73 -31.33 8.65
C ASN A 77 -0.11 -32.41 9.53
N ALA A 78 1.22 -32.49 9.62
CA ALA A 78 1.93 -33.49 10.41
C ALA A 78 1.77 -33.27 11.92
N GLU A 79 1.81 -32.02 12.40
CA GLU A 79 1.76 -31.69 13.83
C GLU A 79 0.33 -31.58 14.38
N LEU A 80 -0.57 -30.91 13.66
CA LEU A 80 -1.94 -30.63 14.11
C LEU A 80 -3.00 -31.54 13.47
N GLY A 81 -2.62 -32.37 12.49
CA GLY A 81 -3.55 -33.28 11.80
C GLY A 81 -4.60 -32.57 10.95
N ILE A 82 -4.39 -31.30 10.59
CA ILE A 82 -5.37 -30.50 9.83
C ILE A 82 -5.45 -31.02 8.39
N SER A 83 -6.66 -31.37 7.92
CA SER A 83 -6.83 -31.93 6.57
C SER A 83 -6.46 -30.93 5.45
N TRP A 84 -5.94 -31.46 4.34
CA TRP A 84 -5.64 -30.67 3.14
C TRP A 84 -6.83 -29.86 2.61
N SER A 85 -8.05 -30.41 2.72
CA SER A 85 -9.27 -29.69 2.36
C SER A 85 -9.49 -28.45 3.23
N ASN A 86 -9.21 -28.54 4.54
CA ASN A 86 -9.38 -27.40 5.44
C ASN A 86 -8.29 -26.35 5.25
N LEU A 87 -7.07 -26.76 4.94
CA LEU A 87 -5.98 -25.84 4.56
C LEU A 87 -6.36 -25.05 3.29
N ASN A 88 -6.84 -25.74 2.26
CA ASN A 88 -7.27 -25.10 1.02
C ASN A 88 -8.50 -24.20 1.22
N ASN A 89 -9.48 -24.62 2.02
CA ASN A 89 -10.64 -23.79 2.35
C ASN A 89 -10.24 -22.53 3.13
N SER A 90 -9.24 -22.62 4.01
CA SER A 90 -8.71 -21.47 4.75
C SER A 90 -8.05 -20.48 3.80
N PHE A 91 -7.26 -20.96 2.84
CA PHE A 91 -6.68 -20.09 1.81
C PHE A 91 -7.74 -19.45 0.91
N ALA A 92 -8.77 -20.21 0.52
CA ALA A 92 -9.89 -19.66 -0.25
C ALA A 92 -10.65 -18.57 0.53
N ALA A 93 -10.83 -18.76 1.84
CA ALA A 93 -11.42 -17.74 2.71
C ALA A 93 -10.55 -16.47 2.74
N ASN A 94 -9.22 -16.61 2.78
CA ASN A 94 -8.30 -15.48 2.71
C ASN A 94 -8.41 -14.67 1.42
N LEU A 95 -8.47 -15.34 0.28
CA LEU A 95 -8.66 -14.67 -1.00
C LEU A 95 -10.02 -13.96 -1.09
N ALA A 96 -11.08 -14.58 -0.56
CA ALA A 96 -12.40 -13.97 -0.50
C ALA A 96 -12.43 -12.74 0.42
N GLY A 97 -11.82 -12.85 1.60
CA GLY A 97 -11.67 -11.74 2.55
C GLY A 97 -10.87 -10.58 1.96
N LEU A 98 -9.80 -10.87 1.22
CA LEU A 98 -9.01 -9.86 0.51
C LEU A 98 -9.85 -9.13 -0.55
N ALA A 99 -10.63 -9.86 -1.35
CA ALA A 99 -11.48 -9.27 -2.38
C ALA A 99 -12.53 -8.31 -1.78
N VAL A 100 -13.21 -8.74 -0.71
CA VAL A 100 -14.20 -7.92 0.00
C VAL A 100 -13.52 -6.75 0.71
N GLY A 101 -12.39 -6.99 1.39
CA GLY A 101 -11.63 -5.99 2.11
C GLY A 101 -11.13 -4.86 1.21
N CYS A 102 -10.66 -5.17 -0.01
CA CYS A 102 -10.27 -4.15 -0.99
C CYS A 102 -11.41 -3.17 -1.28
N ILE A 103 -12.62 -3.67 -1.53
CA ILE A 103 -13.79 -2.83 -1.85
C ILE A 103 -14.17 -1.96 -0.65
N LEU A 104 -14.15 -2.53 0.56
CA LEU A 104 -14.55 -1.83 1.77
C LEU A 104 -13.54 -0.76 2.19
N ILE A 105 -12.24 -0.99 2.03
CA ILE A 105 -11.19 -0.08 2.54
C ILE A 105 -10.95 1.15 1.64
N ILE A 106 -11.24 1.07 0.33
CA ILE A 106 -11.10 2.20 -0.61
C ILE A 106 -11.79 3.50 -0.12
N PRO A 107 -13.09 3.50 0.25
CA PRO A 107 -13.74 4.73 0.72
C PRO A 107 -13.15 5.26 2.03
N PHE A 108 -12.70 4.39 2.93
CA PHE A 108 -12.02 4.82 4.15
C PHE A 108 -10.70 5.51 3.84
N ALA A 109 -9.95 5.03 2.83
CA ALA A 109 -8.66 5.61 2.44
C ALA A 109 -8.77 7.02 1.88
N ILE A 110 -9.87 7.29 1.18
CA ILE A 110 -10.17 8.62 0.65
C ILE A 110 -10.65 9.53 1.79
N LYS A 111 -11.46 9.03 2.73
CA LYS A 111 -12.07 9.85 3.79
C LYS A 111 -11.12 10.19 4.95
N TYR A 112 -10.34 9.23 5.43
CA TYR A 112 -9.50 9.37 6.64
C TYR A 112 -8.01 9.57 6.33
N GLY A 113 -7.66 9.62 5.04
CA GLY A 113 -6.28 9.70 4.55
C GLY A 113 -5.53 8.37 4.65
N ARG A 114 -4.43 8.27 3.91
CA ARG A 114 -3.67 7.01 3.78
C ARG A 114 -2.89 6.64 5.04
N ARG A 115 -2.35 7.62 5.77
CA ARG A 115 -1.48 7.39 6.93
C ARG A 115 -2.19 6.66 8.07
N SER A 116 -3.41 7.08 8.41
CA SER A 116 -4.21 6.47 9.49
C SER A 116 -4.51 5.00 9.18
N ILE A 117 -4.82 4.70 7.91
CA ILE A 117 -5.09 3.34 7.46
C ILE A 117 -3.87 2.45 7.55
N TYR A 118 -2.69 2.91 7.11
CA TYR A 118 -1.47 2.11 7.23
C TYR A 118 -1.17 1.73 8.68
N ILE A 119 -1.37 2.66 9.63
CA ILE A 119 -1.13 2.38 11.05
C ILE A 119 -2.15 1.36 11.58
N LEU A 120 -3.43 1.56 11.28
CA LEU A 120 -4.49 0.66 11.73
C LEU A 120 -4.33 -0.74 11.13
N SER A 121 -4.06 -0.84 9.82
CA SER A 121 -3.87 -2.12 9.14
C SER A 121 -2.62 -2.85 9.63
N SER A 122 -1.52 -2.13 9.89
CA SER A 122 -0.31 -2.72 10.46
C SER A 122 -0.56 -3.27 11.88
N ALA A 123 -1.33 -2.56 12.71
CA ALA A 123 -1.69 -3.03 14.05
C ALA A 123 -2.56 -4.29 14.01
N ILE A 124 -3.56 -4.32 13.11
CA ILE A 124 -4.40 -5.51 12.88
C ILE A 124 -3.52 -6.66 12.38
N GLN A 125 -2.64 -6.41 11.42
CA GLN A 125 -1.74 -7.42 10.85
C GLN A 125 -0.83 -8.03 11.92
N LEU A 126 -0.29 -7.22 12.83
CA LEU A 126 0.50 -7.68 13.96
C LEU A 126 -0.33 -8.57 14.91
N ALA A 127 -1.56 -8.16 15.23
CA ALA A 127 -2.45 -8.94 16.07
C ALA A 127 -2.79 -10.30 15.43
N THR A 128 -3.09 -10.31 14.12
CA THR A 128 -3.35 -11.53 13.35
C THR A 128 -2.12 -12.44 13.30
N ALA A 129 -0.92 -11.88 13.12
CA ALA A 129 0.32 -12.66 13.14
C ALA A 129 0.58 -13.33 14.50
N ILE A 130 0.33 -12.62 15.61
CA ILE A 130 0.41 -13.18 16.97
C ILE A 130 -0.63 -14.29 17.16
N TRP A 131 -1.85 -14.10 16.64
CA TRP A 131 -2.88 -15.14 16.70
C TRP A 131 -2.49 -16.36 15.87
N GLN A 132 -1.98 -16.17 14.65
CA GLN A 132 -1.49 -17.24 13.78
C GLN A 132 -0.39 -18.07 14.46
N ALA A 133 0.51 -17.44 15.20
CA ALA A 133 1.56 -18.13 15.96
C ALA A 133 1.05 -18.97 17.14
N LYS A 134 -0.16 -18.69 17.66
CA LYS A 134 -0.74 -19.39 18.82
C LYS A 134 -1.88 -20.34 18.46
N MET A 135 -2.22 -20.42 17.19
CA MET A 135 -3.30 -21.25 16.66
C MET A 135 -3.00 -22.73 16.89
N ASN A 136 -4.01 -23.48 17.35
CA ASN A 136 -3.91 -24.94 17.52
C ASN A 136 -5.07 -25.70 16.88
N THR A 137 -6.11 -25.00 16.42
CA THR A 137 -7.33 -25.62 15.90
C THR A 137 -7.64 -25.20 14.46
N THR A 138 -8.33 -26.09 13.75
CA THR A 138 -8.82 -25.81 12.38
C THR A 138 -9.78 -24.62 12.32
N ALA A 139 -10.60 -24.43 13.35
CA ALA A 139 -11.54 -23.31 13.40
C ALA A 139 -10.80 -21.97 13.52
N GLU A 140 -9.75 -21.92 14.34
CA GLU A 140 -8.86 -20.76 14.43
C GLU A 140 -8.12 -20.51 13.11
N LEU A 141 -7.66 -21.57 12.43
CA LEU A 141 -7.04 -21.44 11.10
C LEU A 141 -7.99 -20.76 10.11
N LEU A 142 -9.24 -21.19 10.07
CA LEU A 142 -10.23 -20.59 9.18
C LEU A 142 -10.52 -19.14 9.56
N ALA A 143 -10.65 -18.84 10.87
CA ALA A 143 -10.96 -17.51 11.38
C ALA A 143 -9.83 -16.50 11.18
N ILE A 144 -8.57 -16.93 11.31
CA ILE A 144 -7.39 -16.08 11.13
C ILE A 144 -7.21 -15.72 9.65
N ASN A 145 -7.59 -16.63 8.76
CA ASN A 145 -7.46 -16.43 7.33
C ASN A 145 -8.65 -15.69 6.70
N ALA A 146 -9.83 -15.67 7.32
CA ALA A 146 -11.05 -15.07 6.77
C ALA A 146 -11.12 -13.53 6.87
#